data_AF-A0A9P0ZFM1-F1
#
_entry.id   AF-A0A9P0ZFM1-F1
#
_cell.length_a   1.000
_cell.length_b   1.000
_cell.length_c   1.000
_cell.angle_alpha   90.00
_cell.angle_beta   90.00
_cell.angle_gamma   90.00
#
_symmetry.space_group_name_H-M   'P 1'
#
loop_
_entity.id
_entity.type
_entity.pdbx_description
1 polymer ?
#
loop_
_entity_poly.entity_id
_entity_poly.type
_entity_poly.pdbx_seq_one_letter_code
_entity_poly.pdbx_strand_id
1 'polypeptide(L)' 'MFLDYDGTLSSIVEDPDLAYMTNEMREALRNIAMHFPTAIVSGRCTEKVYDFVQLSQLYYAGSHGMD' A
#
# COMPACT_ATOMS: atom_id res chain seq x y z
N MET A 1 -2.69 7.32 10.04
CA MET A 1 -1.96 7.90 8.90
C MET A 1 -2.55 7.37 7.62
N PHE A 2 -2.55 8.18 6.57
CA PHE A 2 -3.00 7.79 5.23
C PHE A 2 -1.80 7.92 4.29
N LEU A 3 -1.52 6.86 3.53
CA LEU A 3 -0.36 6.78 2.64
C LEU A 3 -0.81 6.37 1.25
N ASP A 4 -0.26 7.01 0.24
CA ASP A 4 -0.41 6.56 -1.14
C ASP A 4 0.51 5.37 -1.42
N TYR A 5 0.17 4.55 -2.43
CA TYR A 5 0.99 3.42 -2.83
C TYR A 5 1.98 3.79 -3.94
N ASP A 6 1.48 4.10 -5.14
CA ASP A 6 2.27 4.25 -6.36
C ASP A 6 3.07 5.56 -6.35
N GLY A 7 4.39 5.46 -6.40
CA GLY A 7 5.28 6.63 -6.32
C GLY A 7 5.50 7.17 -4.91
N THR A 8 4.92 6.53 -3.89
CA THR A 8 5.15 6.83 -2.47
C THR A 8 5.79 5.65 -1.74
N LEU A 9 5.10 4.51 -1.68
CA LEU A 9 5.57 3.29 -1.03
C LEU A 9 6.25 2.33 -2.01
N SER A 10 5.93 2.44 -3.30
CA SER A 10 6.65 1.83 -4.41
C SER A 10 7.21 2.90 -5.33
N SER A 11 8.26 2.58 -6.08
CA SER A 11 8.72 3.43 -7.17
C SER A 11 7.74 3.41 -8.34
N ILE A 12 7.64 4.54 -9.07
CA ILE A 12 6.94 4.56 -10.36
C ILE A 12 7.78 3.73 -11.36
N VAL A 13 7.12 2.78 -12.01
CA VAL A 13 7.72 1.83 -12.96
C VAL A 13 6.93 1.83 -14.27
N GLU A 14 7.54 1.39 -15.36
CA GLU A 14 6.88 1.33 -16.68
C GLU A 14 5.71 0.33 -16.71
N ASP A 15 5.89 -0.84 -16.09
CA ASP A 15 4.84 -1.83 -15.91
C ASP A 15 4.24 -1.71 -14.49
N PRO A 16 3.00 -1.21 -14.34
CA PRO A 16 2.36 -1.08 -13.04
C PRO A 16 2.23 -2.40 -12.27
N ASP A 17 2.25 -3.55 -12.94
CA ASP A 17 2.18 -4.85 -12.26
C ASP A 17 3.50 -5.26 -11.59
N LEU A 18 4.57 -4.49 -11.82
CA LEU A 18 5.89 -4.66 -11.21
C LEU A 18 6.20 -3.61 -10.14
N ALA A 19 5.23 -2.80 -9.73
CA ALA A 19 5.40 -1.72 -8.75
C ALA A 19 5.50 -2.25 -7.31
N TYR A 20 6.40 -3.19 -7.03
CA TYR A 20 6.58 -3.78 -5.71
C TYR A 20 7.32 -2.83 -4.75
N MET A 21 6.88 -2.77 -3.49
CA MET A 21 7.65 -2.15 -2.42
C MET A 21 8.84 -3.04 -2.01
N THR A 22 9.91 -2.42 -1.51
CA THR A 22 11.04 -3.18 -0.99
C THR A 22 10.72 -3.81 0.37
N ASN A 23 11.50 -4.81 0.78
CA ASN A 23 11.35 -5.43 2.08
C ASN A 23 11.57 -4.42 3.22
N GLU A 24 12.52 -3.50 3.06
CA GLU A 24 12.83 -2.46 4.03
C GLU A 24 11.64 -1.50 4.21
N MET A 25 11.00 -1.10 3.11
CA MET A 25 9.80 -0.27 3.16
C MET A 25 8.63 -1.01 3.82
N ARG A 26 8.47 -2.31 3.53
CA ARG A 26 7.45 -3.14 4.17
C ARG A 26 7.65 -3.23 5.69
N GLU A 27 8.88 -3.41 6.17
CA GLU A 27 9.17 -3.39 7.61
C GLU A 27 8.94 -2.02 8.24
N ALA A 28 9.33 -0.94 7.55
CA ALA A 28 9.06 0.43 8.02
C ALA A 28 7.55 0.68 8.18
N LEU A 29 6.76 0.28 7.19
CA LEU A 29 5.31 0.40 7.21
C LEU A 29 4.67 -0.46 8.31
N ARG A 30 5.17 -1.68 8.52
CA ARG A 30 4.75 -2.54 9.64
C ARG A 30 5.00 -1.88 10.99
N ASN A 31 6.18 -1.29 11.19
CA ASN A 31 6.54 -0.63 12.44
C ASN A 31 5.64 0.57 12.71
N ILE A 32 5.37 1.38 11.68
CA ILE A 32 4.43 2.49 11.73
C ILE A 32 3.03 2.01 12.18
N ALA A 33 2.53 0.93 11.59
CA ALA A 33 1.20 0.41 11.85
C ALA A 33 1.01 -0.10 13.28
N MET A 34 2.09 -0.48 13.97
CA MET A 34 2.04 -0.86 15.39
C MET A 34 1.78 0.33 16.33
N HIS A 35 2.07 1.55 15.89
CA HIS A 35 1.95 2.75 16.71
C HIS A 35 0.75 3.61 16.33
N PHE A 36 0.36 3.60 15.05
CA PHE A 36 -0.72 4.43 14.53
C PHE A 36 -1.65 3.62 13.62
N PRO A 37 -2.99 3.77 13.73
CA PRO A 37 -3.91 3.28 12.72
C PRO A 37 -3.49 3.80 11.35
N THR A 38 -3.17 2.90 10.41
CA THR A 38 -2.56 3.25 9.13
C THR A 38 -3.37 2.67 7.98
N ALA A 39 -3.66 3.49 6.99
CA ALA A 39 -4.42 3.13 5.80
C ALA A 39 -3.60 3.41 4.53
N ILE A 40 -3.63 2.46 3.59
CA ILE A 40 -3.14 2.66 2.23
C ILE A 40 -4.31 3.12 1.37
N VAL A 41 -4.16 4.27 0.73
CA VAL A 41 -5.13 4.85 -0.21
C VAL A 41 -4.50 4.78 -1.59
N SER A 42 -5.08 4.03 -2.51
CA SER A 42 -4.48 3.78 -3.83
C SER A 42 -5.50 3.91 -4.95
N GLY A 43 -5.02 4.32 -6.12
CA GLY A 43 -5.77 4.23 -7.38
C GLY A 43 -6.02 2.79 -7.86
N ARG A 44 -5.37 1.78 -7.27
CA ARG A 44 -5.57 0.36 -7.59
C ARG A 44 -6.82 -0.20 -6.90
N CYS A 45 -7.32 -1.35 -7.36
CA CYS A 45 -8.32 -2.08 -6.57
C CYS A 45 -7.74 -2.57 -5.23
N THR A 46 -8.60 -2.76 -4.24
CA THR A 46 -8.23 -3.16 -2.88
C THR A 46 -7.45 -4.48 -2.86
N GLU A 47 -7.85 -5.45 -3.68
CA GLU A 47 -7.20 -6.76 -3.76
C GLU A 47 -5.78 -6.60 -4.31
N LYS A 48 -5.60 -5.81 -5.37
CA LYS A 48 -4.30 -5.62 -6.01
C LYS A 48 -3.30 -4.94 -5.09
N VAL A 49 -3.71 -3.87 -4.40
CA VAL A 49 -2.80 -3.19 -3.45
C VAL A 49 -2.53 -4.05 -2.22
N TYR A 50 -3.50 -4.86 -1.79
CA TYR A 50 -3.28 -5.84 -0.73
C TYR A 50 -2.23 -6.88 -1.14
N ASP A 51 -2.30 -7.42 -2.35
CA ASP A 51 -1.34 -8.42 -2.86
C ASP A 51 0.09 -7.88 -2.93
N PHE A 52 0.25 -6.57 -3.13
CA PHE A 52 1.54 -5.91 -3.15
C PHE A 52 2.11 -5.60 -1.76
N VAL A 53 1.25 -5.27 -0.80
CA VAL A 53 1.67 -4.84 0.55
C VAL A 53 1.67 -6.00 1.55
N GLN A 54 0.64 -6.84 1.55
CA GLN A 54 0.45 -8.04 2.38
C GLN A 54 0.71 -7.81 3.88
N LEU A 55 0.14 -6.75 4.43
CA LEU A 55 0.19 -6.42 5.85
C LEU A 55 -1.23 -6.36 6.41
N SER A 56 -1.65 -7.42 7.11
CA SER A 56 -3.02 -7.58 7.60
C SER A 56 -3.43 -6.56 8.68
N GLN A 57 -2.48 -5.83 9.27
CA GLN A 57 -2.74 -4.79 10.26
C GLN A 57 -3.09 -3.42 9.65
N LEU A 58 -3.03 -3.29 8.33
CA LEU A 58 -3.34 -2.04 7.63
C LEU A 58 -4.79 -2.01 7.16
N TYR A 59 -5.33 -0.81 7.05
CA TYR A 59 -6.55 -0.56 6.29
C TYR A 59 -6.20 -0.30 4.82
N TYR A 60 -7.10 -0.68 3.91
CA TYR A 60 -6.90 -0.51 2.47
C TYR A 60 -8.11 0.19 1.85
N ALA A 61 -7.86 1.22 1.06
CA ALA A 61 -8.85 1.92 0.26
C ALA A 61 -8.33 1.98 -1.18
N GLY A 62 -9.05 1.33 -2.10
CA GLY A 62 -8.72 1.29 -3.52
C GLY A 62 -9.67 2.15 -4.36
N SER A 63 -9.40 2.29 -5.66
CA SER A 63 -10.25 3.06 -6.59
C SER A 63 -11.58 2.37 -6.96
N HIS A 64 -11.88 1.21 -6.38
CA HIS A 64 -13.26 0.73 -6.20
C HIS A 64 -13.88 1.29 -4.89
N GLY A 65 -13.46 2.49 -4.47
CA GLY A 65 -14.01 3.25 -3.36
C GLY A 65 -15.36 3.90 -3.65
N MET A 66 -16.11 3.35 -4.60
CA MET A 66 -17.53 3.61 -4.89
C MET A 66 -18.22 2.26 -5.01
N ASP A 67 -18.52 1.66 -3.85
CA ASP A 67 -19.79 0.99 -3.52
C ASP A 67 -19.95 1.03 -1.99
#